data_AF-A0A0D0D8R9-F1
#
_entry.id   AF-A0A0D0D8R9-F1
#
_cell.length_a   1.000
_cell.length_b   1.000
_cell.length_c   1.000
_cell.angle_alpha   90.00
_cell.angle_beta   90.00
_cell.angle_gamma   90.00
#
_symmetry.space_group_name_H-M   'P 1'
#
loop_
_entity.id
_entity.type
_entity.pdbx_description
1 polymer ?
#
loop_
_entity_poly.entity_id
_entity_poly.type
_entity_poly.pdbx_seq_one_letter_code
_entity_poly.pdbx_strand_id
1 'polypeptide(L)'
;PCLWQPKVAEALLKGDQEVLCVAATGMGKTLTFWMPLLFRVDGIQVIVTPLNMLGKQNVASLAKAGIQAIAINSETATPANFYAISNFRYRAIIISPEQMMKPGGDFERLLKDQLFISHLISIVIDEAHCLTEWGDFRPEYWELGWLCYVLPPSISLLVTLVTLTKSTITDITWILHMHKDKTLVIHRSSDRPNIKISIRKIKYPLNTYTDLAFLIPAGF
;
A
#
# COMPACT_ATOMS: atom_id res chain seq x y z
N PRO A 1 -4.07 9.75 20.68
CA PRO A 1 -4.68 10.14 19.40
C PRO A 1 -3.84 9.69 18.18
N CYS A 2 -4.48 9.12 17.15
CA CYS A 2 -3.83 8.58 15.94
C CYS A 2 -3.43 9.69 14.94
N LEU A 3 -2.71 10.73 15.40
CA LEU A 3 -2.33 11.89 14.58
C LEU A 3 -1.40 11.57 13.40
N TRP A 4 -0.83 10.36 13.36
CA TRP A 4 0.06 9.96 12.27
C TRP A 4 -0.68 9.76 10.94
N GLN A 5 -1.96 9.36 10.95
CA GLN A 5 -2.71 9.13 9.71
C GLN A 5 -3.01 10.46 8.98
N PRO A 6 -3.51 11.52 9.67
CA PRO A 6 -3.61 12.84 9.07
C PRO A 6 -2.26 13.41 8.61
N LYS A 7 -1.17 13.15 9.34
CA LYS A 7 0.18 13.60 8.92
C LYS A 7 0.64 12.95 7.61
N VAL A 8 0.36 11.66 7.41
CA VAL A 8 0.61 11.01 6.11
C VAL A 8 -0.23 11.70 5.04
N ALA A 9 -1.53 11.85 5.26
CA ALA A 9 -2.43 12.44 4.27
C ALA A 9 -2.04 13.89 3.91
N GLU A 10 -1.64 14.69 4.89
CA GLU A 10 -1.14 16.06 4.69
C GLU A 10 0.11 16.07 3.80
N ALA A 11 1.08 15.21 4.06
CA ALA A 11 2.29 15.10 3.25
C ALA A 11 1.97 14.72 1.79
N LEU A 12 1.06 13.76 1.58
CA LEU A 12 0.63 13.35 0.24
C LEU A 12 -0.13 14.44 -0.51
N LEU A 13 -0.91 15.26 0.20
CA LEU A 13 -1.63 16.40 -0.39
C LEU A 13 -0.69 17.57 -0.74
N LYS A 14 0.39 17.75 0.02
CA LYS A 14 1.43 18.75 -0.28
C LYS A 14 2.27 18.36 -1.49
N GLY A 15 2.56 17.07 -1.64
CA GLY A 15 3.30 16.56 -2.79
C GLY A 15 4.77 16.99 -2.83
N ASP A 16 5.35 17.42 -1.70
CA ASP A 16 6.70 18.00 -1.63
C ASP A 16 7.77 17.02 -1.12
N GLN A 17 7.35 15.83 -0.68
CA GLN A 17 8.21 14.81 -0.13
C GLN A 17 7.61 13.42 -0.30
N GLU A 18 8.48 12.41 -0.30
CA GLU A 18 8.09 11.01 -0.23
C GLU A 18 7.70 10.63 1.19
N VAL A 19 6.88 9.60 1.37
CA VAL A 19 6.47 9.14 2.70
C VAL A 19 6.79 7.67 2.87
N LEU A 20 7.61 7.36 3.87
CA LEU A 20 7.85 5.99 4.33
C LEU A 20 7.05 5.75 5.62
N CYS A 21 5.99 4.94 5.54
CA CYS A 21 5.12 4.64 6.67
C CYS A 21 5.28 3.20 7.15
N VAL A 22 5.79 3.04 8.36
CA VAL A 22 5.96 1.74 9.01
C VAL A 22 4.99 1.60 10.16
N ALA A 23 4.03 0.70 10.02
CA ALA A 23 3.03 0.39 11.04
C ALA A 23 2.54 -1.05 10.89
N ALA A 24 2.24 -1.72 12.00
CA ALA A 24 1.78 -3.11 11.97
C ALA A 24 0.42 -3.28 11.26
N THR A 25 0.10 -4.50 10.84
CA THR A 25 -1.22 -4.84 10.28
C THR A 25 -2.32 -4.54 11.30
N GLY A 26 -3.46 -4.04 10.81
CA GLY A 26 -4.57 -3.62 11.66
C GLY A 26 -4.30 -2.36 12.49
N MET A 27 -3.25 -1.58 12.20
CA MET A 27 -3.04 -0.25 12.81
C MET A 27 -3.74 0.88 12.05
N GLY A 28 -4.36 0.59 10.90
CA GLY A 28 -5.08 1.56 10.09
C GLY A 28 -4.25 2.24 9.00
N LYS A 29 -3.23 1.56 8.46
CA LYS A 29 -2.45 2.03 7.29
C LYS A 29 -3.34 2.36 6.10
N THR A 30 -4.29 1.48 5.78
CA THR A 30 -5.20 1.66 4.64
C THR A 30 -5.95 2.99 4.67
N LEU A 31 -6.24 3.55 5.85
CA LEU A 31 -6.90 4.85 5.95
C LEU A 31 -6.02 5.98 5.41
N THR A 32 -4.70 5.89 5.54
CA THR A 32 -3.78 6.92 5.02
C THR A 32 -3.75 6.97 3.50
N PHE A 33 -4.14 5.88 2.84
CA PHE A 33 -4.20 5.81 1.38
C PHE A 33 -5.39 6.63 0.87
N TRP A 34 -6.52 6.50 1.55
CA TRP A 34 -7.80 7.04 1.06
C TRP A 34 -8.14 8.41 1.62
N MET A 35 -7.59 8.77 2.79
CA MET A 35 -7.84 10.06 3.43
C MET A 35 -7.59 11.26 2.52
N PRO A 36 -6.54 11.30 1.66
CA PRO A 36 -6.35 12.39 0.70
C PRO A 36 -7.53 12.63 -0.26
N LEU A 37 -8.29 11.58 -0.62
CA LEU A 37 -9.46 11.70 -1.49
C LEU A 37 -10.58 12.54 -0.87
N LEU A 38 -10.59 12.72 0.46
CA LEU A 38 -11.57 13.57 1.13
C LEU A 38 -11.28 15.07 0.93
N PHE A 39 -10.03 15.42 0.61
CA PHE A 39 -9.58 16.82 0.51
C PHE A 39 -9.42 17.31 -0.93
N ARG A 40 -9.19 16.39 -1.88
CA ARG A 40 -9.09 16.70 -3.31
C ARG A 40 -10.23 16.04 -4.07
N VAL A 41 -11.32 16.77 -4.32
CA VAL A 41 -12.61 16.25 -4.82
C VAL A 41 -12.49 15.50 -6.16
N ASP A 42 -11.64 16.00 -7.04
CA ASP A 42 -11.29 15.46 -8.36
C ASP A 42 -10.03 14.58 -8.32
N GLY A 43 -9.41 14.43 -7.15
CA GLY A 43 -8.17 13.70 -6.98
C GLY A 43 -8.31 12.20 -7.17
N ILE A 44 -7.26 11.60 -7.74
CA ILE A 44 -7.08 10.17 -7.97
C ILE A 44 -5.97 9.64 -7.07
N GLN A 45 -6.20 8.50 -6.44
CA GLN A 45 -5.21 7.76 -5.67
C GLN A 45 -4.90 6.43 -6.39
N VAL A 46 -3.63 6.15 -6.63
CA VAL A 46 -3.19 4.87 -7.19
C VAL A 46 -2.53 4.04 -6.09
N ILE A 47 -2.84 2.74 -6.03
CA ILE A 47 -2.21 1.79 -5.11
C ILE A 47 -1.66 0.61 -5.89
N VAL A 48 -0.37 0.37 -5.76
CA VAL A 48 0.29 -0.84 -6.21
C VAL A 48 0.22 -1.88 -5.08
N THR A 49 -0.30 -3.07 -5.37
CA THR A 49 -0.43 -4.16 -4.38
C THR A 49 -0.06 -5.53 -4.97
N PRO A 50 0.56 -6.43 -4.18
CA PRO A 50 0.95 -7.76 -4.67
C PRO A 50 -0.22 -8.72 -4.86
N LEU A 51 -1.32 -8.49 -4.15
CA LEU A 51 -2.37 -9.48 -3.97
C LEU A 51 -3.67 -9.04 -4.64
N ASN A 52 -4.06 -9.76 -5.70
CA ASN A 52 -5.34 -9.54 -6.40
C ASN A 52 -6.55 -9.55 -5.45
N MET A 53 -6.50 -10.40 -4.41
CA MET A 53 -7.56 -10.47 -3.39
C MET A 53 -7.68 -9.17 -2.60
N LEU A 54 -6.55 -8.53 -2.28
CA LEU A 54 -6.53 -7.27 -1.54
C LEU A 54 -7.11 -6.14 -2.38
N GLY A 55 -6.88 -6.14 -3.70
CA GLY A 55 -7.52 -5.21 -4.63
C GLY A 55 -9.05 -5.31 -4.62
N LYS A 56 -9.61 -6.53 -4.69
CA LYS A 56 -11.07 -6.75 -4.61
C LYS A 56 -11.64 -6.27 -3.26
N GLN A 57 -10.94 -6.51 -2.16
CA GLN A 57 -11.33 -6.04 -0.83
C GLN A 57 -11.33 -4.51 -0.72
N ASN A 58 -10.31 -3.85 -1.27
CA ASN A 58 -10.22 -2.38 -1.30
C ASN A 58 -11.36 -1.76 -2.11
N VAL A 59 -11.66 -2.29 -3.30
CA VAL A 59 -12.79 -1.83 -4.12
C VAL A 59 -14.11 -1.95 -3.35
N ALA A 60 -14.36 -3.10 -2.73
CA ALA A 60 -15.58 -3.32 -1.95
C ALA A 60 -15.68 -2.37 -0.73
N SER A 61 -14.56 -2.10 -0.05
CA SER A 61 -14.53 -1.17 1.07
C SER A 61 -14.79 0.28 0.64
N LEU A 62 -14.23 0.71 -0.49
CA LEU A 62 -14.41 2.05 -1.02
C LEU A 62 -15.83 2.28 -1.56
N ALA A 63 -16.43 1.27 -2.17
CA ALA A 63 -17.82 1.32 -2.61
C ALA A 63 -18.78 1.59 -1.44
N LYS A 64 -18.54 0.98 -0.26
CA LYS A 64 -19.30 1.26 0.97
C LYS A 64 -19.14 2.69 1.47
N ALA A 65 -18.01 3.33 1.15
CA ALA A 65 -17.73 4.73 1.46
C ALA A 65 -18.18 5.69 0.34
N GLY A 66 -18.84 5.20 -0.71
CA GLY A 66 -19.31 6.02 -1.84
C GLY A 66 -18.19 6.44 -2.81
N ILE A 67 -17.01 5.83 -2.74
CA ILE A 67 -15.87 6.13 -3.62
C ILE A 67 -15.82 5.09 -4.73
N GLN A 68 -15.90 5.53 -5.98
CA GLN A 68 -15.76 4.67 -7.16
C GLN A 68 -14.29 4.25 -7.31
N ALA A 69 -14.06 2.95 -7.30
CA ALA A 69 -12.74 2.34 -7.36
C ALA A 69 -12.70 1.18 -8.35
N ILE A 70 -11.51 0.88 -8.88
CA ILE A 70 -11.28 -0.24 -9.79
C ILE A 70 -9.99 -0.98 -9.41
N ALA A 71 -9.99 -2.30 -9.62
CA ALA A 71 -8.79 -3.13 -9.52
C ALA A 71 -8.33 -3.54 -10.94
N ILE A 72 -7.06 -3.29 -11.26
CA ILE A 72 -6.41 -3.59 -12.55
C ILE A 72 -5.34 -4.66 -12.32
N ASN A 73 -5.58 -5.85 -12.85
CA ASN A 73 -4.67 -6.99 -12.85
C ASN A 73 -4.71 -7.67 -14.23
N SER A 74 -4.07 -8.83 -14.39
CA SER A 74 -4.05 -9.56 -15.66
C SER A 74 -5.44 -9.88 -16.24
N GLU A 75 -6.47 -10.04 -15.40
CA GLU A 75 -7.85 -10.34 -15.83
C GLU A 75 -8.63 -9.08 -16.20
N THR A 76 -8.36 -7.95 -15.52
CA THR A 76 -9.16 -6.72 -15.64
C THR A 76 -8.46 -5.60 -16.42
N ALA A 77 -7.20 -5.77 -16.81
CA ALA A 77 -6.45 -4.85 -17.66
C ALA A 77 -6.94 -4.88 -19.12
N THR A 78 -8.12 -4.30 -19.35
CA THR A 78 -8.78 -4.23 -20.65
C THR A 78 -8.81 -2.79 -21.16
N PRO A 79 -8.81 -2.56 -22.49
CA PRO A 79 -8.91 -1.21 -23.06
C PRO A 79 -10.13 -0.43 -22.58
N ALA A 80 -11.27 -1.11 -22.36
CA ALA A 80 -12.48 -0.48 -21.84
C ALA A 80 -12.31 0.06 -20.42
N ASN A 81 -11.62 -0.69 -19.56
CA ASN A 81 -11.34 -0.25 -18.19
C ASN A 81 -10.34 0.90 -18.15
N PHE A 82 -9.29 0.87 -18.98
CA PHE A 82 -8.35 1.99 -19.09
C PHE A 82 -9.00 3.25 -19.69
N TYR A 83 -9.91 3.09 -20.65
CA TYR A 83 -10.73 4.20 -21.15
C TYR A 83 -11.64 4.79 -20.06
N ALA A 84 -12.23 3.96 -19.20
CA ALA A 84 -13.00 4.46 -18.07
C ALA A 84 -12.11 5.22 -17.05
N ILE A 85 -10.88 4.76 -16.83
CA ILE A 85 -9.89 5.45 -15.99
C ILE A 85 -9.51 6.81 -16.60
N SER A 86 -9.20 6.87 -17.91
CA SER A 86 -8.82 8.13 -18.57
C SER A 86 -9.96 9.15 -18.61
N ASN A 87 -11.21 8.69 -18.52
CA ASN A 87 -12.40 9.55 -18.37
C ASN A 87 -12.79 9.80 -16.90
N PHE A 88 -11.88 9.60 -15.96
CA PHE A 88 -12.06 9.93 -14.54
C PHE A 88 -13.27 9.27 -13.86
N ARG A 89 -13.66 8.07 -14.33
CA ARG A 89 -14.75 7.29 -13.71
C ARG A 89 -14.39 6.69 -12.36
N TYR A 90 -13.10 6.65 -12.02
CA TYR A 90 -12.60 6.07 -10.77
C TYR A 90 -11.66 7.03 -10.09
N ARG A 91 -11.82 7.17 -8.77
CA ARG A 91 -10.94 8.00 -7.93
C ARG A 91 -9.90 7.18 -7.17
N ALA A 92 -10.09 5.87 -7.12
CA ALA A 92 -9.13 4.95 -6.53
C ALA A 92 -8.83 3.81 -7.50
N ILE A 93 -7.56 3.66 -7.85
CA ILE A 93 -7.09 2.65 -8.80
C ILE A 93 -6.14 1.74 -8.05
N ILE A 94 -6.53 0.48 -7.88
CA ILE A 94 -5.66 -0.54 -7.32
C ILE A 94 -5.07 -1.32 -8.49
N ILE A 95 -3.76 -1.36 -8.62
CA ILE A 95 -3.08 -1.96 -9.76
C ILE A 95 -2.02 -2.96 -9.31
N SER A 96 -1.82 -4.03 -10.06
CA SER A 96 -0.72 -4.95 -9.84
C SER A 96 0.58 -4.37 -10.41
N PRO A 97 1.77 -4.67 -9.83
CA PRO A 97 3.04 -4.16 -10.34
C PRO A 97 3.27 -4.55 -11.81
N GLU A 98 2.82 -5.73 -12.21
CA GLU A 98 2.97 -6.23 -13.57
C GLU A 98 2.17 -5.41 -14.59
N GLN A 99 1.02 -4.84 -14.21
CA GLN A 99 0.26 -3.93 -15.07
C GLN A 99 0.76 -2.49 -14.98
N MET A 100 1.27 -2.08 -13.82
CA MET A 100 1.86 -0.75 -13.60
C MET A 100 3.11 -0.55 -14.47
N MET A 101 4.00 -1.54 -14.50
CA MET A 101 5.31 -1.47 -15.14
C MET A 101 5.35 -2.08 -16.55
N LYS A 102 4.21 -2.53 -17.09
CA LYS A 102 4.12 -3.16 -18.40
C LYS A 102 4.64 -2.21 -19.51
N PRO A 103 5.72 -2.56 -20.23
CA PRO A 103 6.25 -1.72 -21.31
C PRO A 103 5.22 -1.54 -22.43
N GLY A 104 4.98 -0.29 -22.83
CA GLY A 104 3.96 0.08 -23.81
C GLY A 104 2.52 -0.14 -23.32
N GLY A 105 2.32 -0.44 -22.04
CA GLY A 105 1.03 -0.70 -21.42
C GLY A 105 0.16 0.54 -21.31
N ASP A 106 -1.14 0.35 -21.11
CA ASP A 106 -2.09 1.46 -21.02
C ASP A 106 -1.87 2.34 -19.78
N PHE A 107 -1.37 1.78 -18.68
CA PHE A 107 -1.06 2.58 -17.50
C PHE A 107 0.15 3.50 -17.74
N GLU A 108 1.16 3.05 -18.47
CA GLU A 108 2.28 3.90 -18.90
C GLU A 108 1.77 5.10 -19.72
N ARG A 109 0.77 4.88 -20.59
CA ARG A 109 0.14 5.97 -21.36
C ARG A 109 -0.58 6.96 -20.45
N LEU A 110 -1.27 6.48 -19.40
CA LEU A 110 -1.90 7.35 -18.39
C LEU A 110 -0.86 8.20 -17.65
N LEU A 111 0.29 7.64 -17.29
CA LEU A 111 1.36 8.40 -16.63
C LEU A 111 1.99 9.48 -17.54
N LYS A 112 1.86 9.34 -18.86
CA LYS A 112 2.29 10.35 -19.85
C LYS A 112 1.20 11.38 -20.18
N ASP A 113 -0.04 11.16 -19.73
CA ASP A 113 -1.15 12.08 -19.94
C ASP A 113 -1.15 13.18 -18.87
N GLN A 114 -0.95 14.43 -19.31
CA GLN A 114 -0.85 15.57 -18.40
C GLN A 114 -2.13 15.85 -17.63
N LEU A 115 -3.30 15.55 -18.20
CA LEU A 115 -4.58 15.71 -17.54
C LEU A 115 -4.76 14.64 -16.46
N PHE A 116 -4.35 13.39 -16.72
CA PHE A 116 -4.36 12.35 -15.70
C PHE A 116 -3.41 12.71 -14.55
N ILE A 117 -2.19 13.13 -14.87
CA ILE A 117 -1.18 13.54 -13.88
C ILE A 117 -1.65 14.72 -13.03
N SER A 118 -2.39 15.69 -13.61
CA SER A 118 -2.91 16.84 -12.84
C SER A 118 -4.01 16.47 -11.84
N HIS A 119 -4.61 15.27 -11.95
CA HIS A 119 -5.59 14.75 -10.99
C HIS A 119 -4.96 13.75 -10.01
N LEU A 120 -3.78 13.21 -10.31
CA LEU A 120 -3.09 12.28 -9.42
C LEU A 120 -2.70 12.98 -8.11
N ILE A 121 -3.00 12.34 -6.97
CA ILE A 121 -2.56 12.78 -5.64
C ILE A 121 -1.20 12.18 -5.33
N SER A 122 -1.14 10.85 -5.33
CA SER A 122 0.05 10.09 -4.99
C SER A 122 -0.08 8.66 -5.50
N ILE A 123 1.04 7.95 -5.50
CA ILE A 123 1.09 6.50 -5.70
C ILE A 123 1.43 5.84 -4.37
N VAL A 124 0.70 4.80 -4.00
CA VAL A 124 0.99 3.99 -2.82
C VAL A 124 1.65 2.69 -3.26
N ILE A 125 2.79 2.33 -2.68
CA ILE A 125 3.35 0.99 -2.73
C ILE A 125 2.99 0.30 -1.41
N ASP A 126 1.97 -0.57 -1.48
CA ASP A 126 1.54 -1.37 -0.34
C ASP A 126 2.40 -2.65 -0.22
N GLU A 127 2.59 -3.12 1.00
CA GLU A 127 3.42 -4.28 1.30
C GLU A 127 4.83 -4.20 0.69
N ALA A 128 5.51 -3.06 0.87
CA ALA A 128 6.80 -2.79 0.25
C ALA A 128 7.93 -3.78 0.65
N HIS A 129 7.71 -4.61 1.67
CA HIS A 129 8.60 -5.74 1.99
C HIS A 129 8.72 -6.74 0.82
N CYS A 130 7.72 -6.80 -0.07
CA CYS A 130 7.77 -7.60 -1.29
C CYS A 130 8.89 -7.16 -2.25
N LEU A 131 9.34 -5.89 -2.19
CA LEU A 131 10.50 -5.42 -2.99
C LEU A 131 11.77 -6.21 -2.68
N THR A 132 11.97 -6.60 -1.43
CA THR A 132 13.15 -7.35 -0.99
C THR A 132 12.91 -8.86 -0.97
N GLU A 133 11.70 -9.29 -0.59
CA GLU A 133 11.41 -10.72 -0.43
C GLU A 133 11.05 -11.40 -1.75
N TRP A 134 10.38 -10.68 -2.66
CA TRP A 134 9.85 -11.24 -3.90
C TRP A 134 10.51 -10.66 -5.15
N GLY A 135 11.47 -9.74 -5.02
CA GLY A 135 12.13 -9.11 -6.18
C GLY A 135 12.70 -10.12 -7.18
N ASP A 136 13.33 -11.19 -6.68
CA ASP A 136 13.85 -12.29 -7.52
C ASP A 136 12.76 -13.11 -8.24
N PHE A 137 11.53 -13.11 -7.71
CA PHE A 137 10.40 -13.88 -8.21
C PHE A 137 9.42 -13.03 -9.04
N ARG A 138 9.36 -11.72 -8.78
CA ARG A 138 8.54 -10.72 -9.45
C ARG A 138 9.37 -9.46 -9.70
N PRO A 139 10.19 -9.44 -10.76
CA PRO A 139 11.09 -8.33 -11.08
C PRO A 139 10.38 -6.98 -11.21
N GLU A 140 9.10 -6.97 -11.57
CA GLU A 140 8.28 -5.77 -11.73
C GLU A 140 8.17 -4.95 -10.44
N TYR A 141 8.42 -5.56 -9.28
CA TYR A 141 8.56 -4.84 -8.03
C TYR A 141 9.79 -3.93 -8.01
N TRP A 142 10.96 -4.42 -8.43
CA TRP A 142 12.16 -3.58 -8.53
C TRP A 142 11.97 -2.47 -9.56
N GLU A 143 11.22 -2.75 -10.62
CA GLU A 143 10.92 -1.77 -11.64
C GLU A 143 10.06 -0.60 -11.12
N LEU A 144 9.37 -0.73 -9.99
CA LEU A 144 8.68 0.40 -9.35
C LEU A 144 9.65 1.55 -8.98
N GLY A 145 10.94 1.28 -8.85
CA GLY A 145 11.96 2.32 -8.72
C GLY A 145 11.97 3.31 -9.88
N TRP A 146 11.57 2.90 -11.09
CA TRP A 146 11.49 3.79 -12.25
C TRP A 146 10.45 4.90 -12.11
N LEU A 147 9.49 4.76 -11.19
CA LEU A 147 8.47 5.79 -10.95
C LEU A 147 9.09 7.12 -10.54
N CYS A 148 10.26 7.13 -9.89
CA CYS A 148 10.93 8.39 -9.52
C CYS A 148 11.40 9.20 -10.75
N TYR A 149 11.58 8.57 -11.91
CA TYR A 149 11.98 9.23 -13.15
C TYR A 149 10.79 9.62 -14.04
N VAL A 150 9.62 9.00 -13.81
CA VAL A 150 8.40 9.23 -14.60
C VAL A 150 7.46 10.22 -13.92
N LEU A 151 7.37 10.17 -12.59
CA LEU A 151 6.49 11.04 -11.83
C LEU A 151 7.08 12.46 -11.72
N PRO A 152 6.25 13.50 -11.86
CA PRO A 152 6.71 14.85 -11.60
C PRO A 152 6.99 15.04 -10.10
N PRO A 153 7.87 15.98 -9.71
CA PRO A 153 8.24 16.21 -8.30
C PRO A 153 7.08 16.60 -7.37
N SER A 154 5.91 16.93 -7.91
CA SER A 154 4.70 17.30 -7.17
C SER A 154 3.83 16.10 -6.77
N ILE A 155 4.20 14.88 -7.13
CA ILE A 155 3.44 13.65 -6.84
C ILE A 155 4.26 12.78 -5.90
N SER A 156 3.78 12.63 -4.68
CA SER A 156 4.44 11.78 -3.68
C SER A 156 4.20 10.29 -3.91
N LEU A 157 5.17 9.49 -3.50
CA LEU A 157 5.11 8.07 -3.26
C LEU A 157 4.90 7.82 -1.76
N LEU A 158 3.83 7.08 -1.43
CA LEU A 158 3.65 6.50 -0.12
C LEU A 158 4.14 5.06 -0.13
N VAL A 159 5.19 4.75 0.61
CA VAL A 159 5.73 3.40 0.76
C VAL A 159 5.34 2.88 2.12
N THR A 160 4.63 1.74 2.17
CA THR A 160 4.14 1.19 3.44
C THR A 160 4.69 -0.18 3.80
N LEU A 161 4.99 -0.34 5.09
CA LEU A 161 5.65 -1.50 5.66
C LEU A 161 5.00 -1.94 6.97
N VAL A 162 5.04 -3.24 7.24
CA VAL A 162 4.59 -3.83 8.50
C VAL A 162 5.71 -3.85 9.54
N THR A 163 6.94 -4.12 9.11
CA THR A 163 8.10 -4.36 9.98
C THR A 163 9.22 -3.35 9.71
N LEU A 164 10.00 -3.05 10.76
CA LEU A 164 11.08 -2.05 10.76
C LEU A 164 12.46 -2.71 10.90
N THR A 165 12.82 -3.63 10.01
CA THR A 165 14.21 -4.09 9.91
C THR A 165 15.05 -3.02 9.23
N LYS A 166 16.16 -2.60 9.85
CA LYS A 166 17.05 -1.56 9.30
C LYS A 166 17.56 -1.91 7.90
N SER A 167 17.83 -3.20 7.64
CA SER A 167 18.20 -3.71 6.32
C SER A 167 17.08 -3.44 5.31
N THR A 168 15.87 -3.92 5.59
CA THR A 168 14.70 -3.77 4.71
C THR A 168 14.39 -2.32 4.35
N ILE A 169 14.48 -1.38 5.31
CA ILE A 169 14.31 0.04 4.99
C ILE A 169 15.41 0.52 4.04
N THR A 170 16.66 0.18 4.34
CA THR A 170 17.81 0.58 3.50
C THR A 170 17.61 0.08 2.09
N ASP A 171 17.28 -1.21 1.94
CA ASP A 171 17.07 -1.85 0.64
C ASP A 171 15.90 -1.21 -0.12
N ILE A 172 14.75 -1.00 0.53
CA ILE A 172 13.58 -0.38 -0.09
C ILE A 172 13.87 1.05 -0.52
N THR A 173 14.48 1.85 0.35
CA THR A 173 14.84 3.23 0.01
C THR A 173 15.84 3.29 -1.13
N TRP A 174 16.75 2.30 -1.22
CA TRP A 174 17.69 2.19 -2.33
C TRP A 174 16.99 1.81 -3.64
N ILE A 175 16.16 0.77 -3.64
CA ILE A 175 15.39 0.30 -4.82
C ILE A 175 14.49 1.41 -5.36
N LEU A 176 13.78 2.11 -4.47
CA LEU A 176 12.84 3.17 -4.85
C LEU A 176 13.49 4.54 -5.04
N HIS A 177 14.82 4.63 -4.95
CA HIS A 177 15.58 5.88 -5.06
C HIS A 177 15.09 6.99 -4.11
N MET A 178 14.64 6.62 -2.90
CA MET A 178 14.15 7.58 -1.91
C MET A 178 15.32 8.28 -1.22
N HIS A 179 15.33 9.61 -1.29
CA HIS A 179 16.35 10.42 -0.62
C HIS A 179 15.91 10.79 0.80
N LYS A 180 16.82 10.59 1.77
CA LYS A 180 16.57 10.87 3.19
C LYS A 180 16.12 12.32 3.44
N ASP A 181 16.67 13.29 2.71
CA ASP A 181 16.36 14.71 2.87
C ASP A 181 14.99 15.11 2.31
N LYS A 182 14.37 14.22 1.52
CA LYS A 182 13.06 14.39 0.89
C LYS A 182 12.06 13.30 1.29
N THR A 183 12.32 12.58 2.39
CA THR A 183 11.46 11.48 2.84
C THR A 183 10.98 11.70 4.27
N LEU A 184 9.67 11.80 4.44
CA LEU A 184 9.03 11.75 5.74
C LEU A 184 8.94 10.30 6.23
N VAL A 185 9.63 9.98 7.31
CA VAL A 185 9.55 8.66 7.95
C VAL A 185 8.55 8.69 9.10
N ILE A 186 7.48 7.92 8.99
CA ILE A 186 6.50 7.71 10.06
C ILE A 186 6.63 6.28 10.56
N HIS A 187 7.09 6.15 11.80
CA HIS A 187 7.22 4.86 12.48
C HIS A 187 6.22 4.72 13.62
N ARG A 188 5.49 3.61 13.65
CA ARG A 188 4.57 3.24 14.72
C ARG A 188 5.03 1.94 15.37
N SER A 189 5.08 1.96 16.70
CA SER A 189 5.33 0.76 17.50
C SER A 189 4.30 -0.32 17.14
N SER A 190 4.78 -1.55 16.95
CA SER A 190 3.94 -2.74 16.81
C SER A 190 3.36 -3.22 18.14
N ASP A 191 3.73 -2.58 19.26
CA ASP A 191 3.25 -2.93 20.59
C ASP A 191 1.72 -2.83 20.67
N ARG A 192 1.12 -3.87 21.25
CA ARG A 192 -0.31 -4.01 21.45
C ARG A 192 -0.50 -4.27 22.95
N PRO A 193 -0.80 -3.25 23.77
CA PRO A 193 -0.93 -3.43 25.22
C PRO A 193 -2.07 -4.39 25.60
N ASN A 194 -2.98 -4.67 24.67
CA ASN A 194 -4.04 -5.66 24.79
C ASN A 194 -3.62 -7.10 24.42
N ILE A 195 -2.38 -7.34 23.98
CA ILE A 195 -1.83 -8.66 23.67
C ILE A 195 -0.81 -9.03 24.76
N LYS A 196 -1.06 -10.13 25.46
CA LYS A 196 -0.11 -10.71 26.43
C LYS A 196 0.57 -11.92 25.80
N ILE A 197 1.90 -11.88 25.70
CA ILE A 197 2.69 -13.00 25.17
C ILE A 197 3.11 -13.89 26.34
N SER A 198 2.86 -15.20 26.24
CA SER A 198 3.34 -16.19 27.21
C SER A 198 3.97 -17.37 26.49
N ILE A 199 5.09 -17.87 27.00
CA ILE A 199 5.77 -19.05 26.48
C ILE A 199 5.53 -20.20 27.46
N ARG A 200 5.06 -21.34 26.95
CA ARG A 200 4.82 -22.55 27.75
C ARG A 200 5.48 -23.74 27.06
N LYS A 201 6.15 -24.59 27.84
CA LYS A 201 6.68 -25.85 27.35
C LYS A 201 5.53 -26.83 27.15
N ILE A 202 5.44 -27.44 25.97
CA ILE A 202 4.53 -28.56 25.70
C ILE A 202 5.05 -29.77 26.49
N LYS A 203 4.18 -30.36 27.31
CA LYS A 203 4.48 -31.48 28.20
C LYS A 203 3.81 -32.78 27.76
N TYR A 204 2.70 -32.68 27.04
CA TYR A 204 1.90 -33.83 26.59
C TYR A 204 1.98 -34.00 25.07
N PRO A 205 1.67 -35.20 24.53
CA PRO A 205 1.55 -35.39 23.09
C PRO A 205 0.53 -34.42 22.46
N LEU A 206 0.86 -33.84 21.29
CA LEU A 206 0.08 -32.77 20.64
C LEU A 206 -1.38 -33.14 20.38
N ASN A 207 -1.66 -34.40 20.07
CA ASN A 207 -3.01 -34.91 19.83
C ASN A 207 -3.91 -34.94 21.07
N THR A 208 -3.35 -34.77 22.27
CA THR A 208 -4.13 -34.71 23.52
C THR A 208 -4.69 -33.32 23.80
N TYR A 209 -4.10 -32.28 23.20
CA TYR A 209 -4.43 -30.86 23.45
C TYR A 209 -4.40 -30.44 24.94
N THR A 210 -3.88 -31.28 25.84
CA THR A 210 -3.90 -31.07 27.30
C THR A 210 -3.22 -29.76 27.71
N ASP A 211 -2.10 -29.42 27.06
CA ASP A 211 -1.38 -28.16 27.33
C ASP A 211 -2.14 -26.90 26.88
N LEU A 212 -3.20 -27.05 26.09
CA LEU A 212 -4.08 -25.96 25.64
C LEU A 212 -5.35 -25.83 26.49
N ALA A 213 -5.59 -26.72 27.45
CA ALA A 213 -6.82 -26.73 28.26
C ALA A 213 -7.11 -25.39 28.96
N PHE A 214 -6.05 -24.62 29.28
CA PHE A 214 -6.18 -23.28 29.88
C PHE A 214 -6.86 -22.24 28.96
N LEU A 215 -6.98 -22.51 27.66
CA LEU A 215 -7.69 -21.67 26.69
C LEU A 215 -9.20 -21.93 26.67
N ILE A 216 -9.65 -23.07 27.19
CA ILE A 216 -11.07 -23.43 27.22
C ILE A 216 -11.68 -22.84 28.50
N PRO A 217 -12.71 -21.97 28.40
CA PRO A 217 -13.40 -21.45 29.57
C PRO A 217 -14.02 -22.58 30.40
N ALA A 218 -14.04 -22.44 31.73
CA ALA A 218 -14.71 -23.42 32.58
C ALA A 218 -16.21 -23.50 32.23
N GLY A 219 -16.72 -24.72 31.99
CA GLY A 219 -18.13 -24.97 31.64
C GLY A 219 -18.40 -25.20 30.15
N PHE A 220 -17.36 -25.32 29.32
CA PHE A 220 -17.43 -25.86 27.95
C PHE A 220 -16.81 -27.26 27.87
#